data_AF-A0A1G2KQE6-F1
#
_entry.id   AF-A0A1G2KQE6-F1
#
_cell.length_a   1.000
_cell.length_b   1.000
_cell.length_c   1.000
_cell.angle_alpha   90.00
_cell.angle_beta   90.00
_cell.angle_gamma   90.00
#
_symmetry.space_group_name_H-M   'P 1'
#
loop_
_entity.id
_entity.type
_entity.pdbx_description
1 polymer ?
#
loop_
_entity_poly.entity_id
_entity_poly.type
_entity_poly.pdbx_seq_one_letter_code
_entity_poly.pdbx_strand_id
1 'polypeptide(L)'
;MIRPQKLISKIGQVVFISIAIFLVFAGTSLAAESLVPCGYPGVPACTACDFVVLLVRLVNFGILYLVNPLALLMFTYAGFVYVTSGGSEDRVRTGKKIFWNVFIGVLAIYGSYFIVDVTIRTLSGGENFLNIAKTAGPWNAPNISKYISGSVCTPEAPSKGPGGSIEESTKQATSAINSIAYSIGNILMGLAVLMVMYSAYLFLTGGGNEKQVTSARTILIFGLVGIAVALLAYALPTLVTAILGR
;
A
#
# COMPACT_ATOMS: atom_id res chain seq x y z
N MET A 1 4.91 46.74 -9.43
CA MET A 1 3.76 46.41 -10.30
C MET A 1 4.27 45.75 -11.58
N ILE A 2 4.14 44.42 -11.69
CA ILE A 2 4.57 43.66 -12.88
C ILE A 2 3.41 43.72 -13.89
N ARG A 3 3.67 44.14 -15.14
CA ARG A 3 2.63 44.23 -16.18
C ARG A 3 2.00 42.84 -16.40
N PRO A 4 0.66 42.69 -16.42
CA PRO A 4 -0.02 41.39 -16.53
C PRO A 4 0.35 40.61 -17.80
N GLN A 5 0.74 41.31 -18.86
CA GLN A 5 1.25 40.75 -20.12
C GLN A 5 2.53 39.92 -19.98
N LYS A 6 3.48 40.31 -19.10
CA LYS A 6 4.73 39.54 -18.88
C LYS A 6 4.51 38.29 -18.02
N LEU A 7 3.45 38.27 -17.20
CA LEU A 7 3.10 37.16 -16.33
C LEU A 7 2.53 35.98 -17.14
N ILE A 8 1.66 36.27 -18.11
CA ILE A 8 1.02 35.27 -18.98
C ILE A 8 2.06 34.54 -19.86
N SER A 9 3.06 35.25 -20.37
CA SER A 9 4.18 34.66 -21.15
C SER A 9 5.06 33.72 -20.30
N LYS A 10 5.39 34.11 -19.06
CA LYS A 10 6.18 33.27 -18.13
C LYS A 10 5.39 32.04 -17.68
N ILE A 11 4.09 32.17 -17.49
CA ILE A 11 3.16 31.08 -17.15
C ILE A 11 3.09 30.04 -18.29
N GLY A 12 2.93 30.50 -19.54
CA GLY A 12 2.92 29.59 -20.70
C GLY A 12 4.23 28.81 -20.84
N GLN A 13 5.35 29.45 -20.54
CA GLN A 13 6.67 28.81 -20.57
C GLN A 13 6.82 27.74 -19.47
N VAL A 14 6.33 27.99 -18.24
CA VAL A 14 6.38 27.00 -17.14
C VAL A 14 5.49 25.79 -17.43
N VAL A 15 4.27 26.01 -17.94
CA VAL A 15 3.34 24.92 -18.28
C VAL A 15 3.91 24.04 -19.40
N PHE A 16 4.48 24.66 -20.43
CA PHE A 16 5.14 23.95 -21.53
C PHE A 16 6.36 23.16 -21.05
N ILE A 17 7.16 23.71 -20.14
CA ILE A 17 8.31 23.01 -19.54
C ILE A 17 7.86 21.83 -18.66
N SER A 18 6.81 21.97 -17.84
CA SER A 18 6.29 20.84 -17.04
C SER A 18 5.70 19.72 -17.91
N ILE A 19 5.02 20.05 -19.02
CA ILE A 19 4.50 19.06 -19.97
C ILE A 19 5.65 18.41 -20.73
N ALA A 20 6.65 19.17 -21.16
CA ALA A 20 7.84 18.64 -21.82
C ALA A 20 8.66 17.73 -20.89
N ILE A 21 8.84 18.09 -19.62
CA ILE A 21 9.51 17.25 -18.61
C ILE A 21 8.72 15.97 -18.34
N PHE A 22 7.39 16.04 -18.28
CA PHE A 22 6.54 14.87 -18.15
C PHE A 22 6.65 13.94 -19.37
N LEU A 23 6.66 14.50 -20.58
CA LEU A 23 6.84 13.74 -21.83
C LEU A 23 8.26 13.14 -21.95
N VAL A 24 9.29 13.82 -21.47
CA VAL A 24 10.66 13.29 -21.40
C VAL A 24 10.75 12.15 -20.38
N PHE A 25 10.17 12.31 -19.18
CA PHE A 25 10.16 11.26 -18.17
C PHE A 25 9.33 10.03 -18.60
N ALA A 26 8.20 10.25 -19.27
CA ALA A 26 7.41 9.19 -19.90
C ALA A 26 8.17 8.51 -21.06
N GLY A 27 8.98 9.27 -21.82
CA GLY A 27 9.77 8.75 -22.93
C GLY A 27 11.01 7.96 -22.50
N THR A 28 11.58 8.24 -21.33
CA THR A 28 12.82 7.59 -20.84
C THR A 28 12.62 6.24 -20.16
N SER A 29 11.40 5.71 -20.06
CA SER A 29 11.12 4.43 -19.39
C SER A 29 10.47 3.36 -20.28
N LEU A 30 10.72 3.36 -21.59
CA LEU A 30 10.37 2.23 -22.48
C LEU A 30 11.32 1.02 -22.35
N ALA A 31 12.13 0.93 -21.28
CA ALA A 31 12.69 -0.35 -20.85
C ALA A 31 11.63 -1.09 -20.01
N ALA A 32 10.52 -1.46 -20.65
CA ALA A 32 9.58 -2.40 -20.05
C ALA A 32 10.27 -3.76 -20.02
N GLU A 33 10.69 -4.21 -18.84
CA GLU A 33 10.79 -5.65 -18.60
C GLU A 33 9.46 -6.25 -19.03
N SER A 34 9.48 -7.23 -19.93
CA SER A 34 8.29 -7.87 -20.47
C SER A 34 7.32 -8.23 -19.33
N LEU A 35 6.09 -7.73 -19.39
CA LEU A 35 5.07 -7.94 -18.34
C LEU A 35 4.81 -9.44 -18.11
N VAL A 36 4.99 -10.27 -19.14
CA VAL A 36 4.87 -11.74 -19.08
C VAL A 36 6.26 -12.37 -19.33
N PRO A 37 6.80 -13.19 -18.39
CA PRO A 37 8.12 -13.80 -18.52
C PRO A 37 8.16 -15.12 -19.32
N CYS A 38 7.02 -15.73 -19.62
CA CYS A 38 6.91 -17.07 -20.22
C CYS A 38 5.94 -17.09 -21.42
N GLY A 39 5.92 -18.18 -22.19
CA GLY A 39 4.92 -18.41 -23.24
C GLY A 39 5.26 -17.89 -24.64
N TYR A 40 6.52 -17.54 -24.92
CA TYR A 40 7.04 -17.22 -26.26
C TYR A 40 7.98 -18.32 -26.77
N PRO A 41 8.17 -18.47 -28.09
CA PRO A 41 9.03 -19.52 -28.64
C PRO A 41 10.47 -19.37 -28.12
N GLY A 42 10.98 -20.42 -27.45
CA GLY A 42 12.34 -20.46 -26.89
C GLY A 42 12.45 -20.37 -25.36
N VAL A 43 11.33 -20.29 -24.63
CA VAL A 43 11.29 -20.35 -23.15
C VAL A 43 10.36 -21.45 -22.63
N PRO A 44 10.60 -21.96 -21.40
CA PRO A 44 9.77 -23.01 -20.81
C PRO A 44 8.30 -22.58 -20.64
N ALA A 45 7.41 -23.58 -20.57
CA ALA A 45 5.98 -23.39 -20.35
C ALA A 45 5.72 -22.73 -18.98
N CYS A 46 4.69 -21.88 -18.93
CA CYS A 46 4.36 -21.10 -17.73
C CYS A 46 3.99 -22.01 -16.55
N THR A 47 4.63 -21.75 -15.41
CA THR A 47 4.33 -22.38 -14.11
C THR A 47 3.52 -21.44 -13.22
N ALA A 48 2.93 -21.95 -12.13
CA ALA A 48 2.20 -21.13 -11.16
C ALA A 48 3.07 -20.00 -10.56
N CYS A 49 4.39 -20.17 -10.56
CA CYS A 49 5.37 -19.20 -10.10
C CYS A 49 5.51 -18.00 -11.04
N ASP A 50 5.40 -18.22 -12.35
CA ASP A 50 5.46 -17.15 -13.35
C ASP A 50 4.25 -16.21 -13.25
N PHE A 51 3.11 -16.70 -12.76
CA PHE A 51 1.94 -15.88 -12.49
C PHE A 51 2.17 -14.89 -11.33
N VAL A 52 2.89 -15.30 -10.28
CA VAL A 52 3.23 -14.41 -9.16
C VAL A 52 4.20 -13.31 -9.64
N VAL A 53 5.18 -13.67 -10.47
CA VAL A 53 6.11 -12.70 -11.09
C VAL A 53 5.37 -11.71 -11.98
N LEU A 54 4.40 -12.18 -12.77
CA LEU A 54 3.53 -11.31 -13.58
C LEU A 54 2.76 -10.32 -12.71
N LEU A 55 2.13 -10.79 -11.62
CA LEU A 55 1.35 -9.94 -10.73
C LEU A 55 2.24 -8.85 -10.10
N VAL A 56 3.43 -9.23 -9.63
CA VAL A 56 4.39 -8.29 -9.04
C VAL A 56 4.89 -7.28 -10.08
N ARG A 57 5.20 -7.72 -11.31
CA ARG A 57 5.53 -6.82 -12.44
C ARG A 57 4.37 -5.88 -12.79
N LEU A 58 3.13 -6.35 -12.75
CA LEU A 58 1.93 -5.54 -13.00
C LEU A 58 1.75 -4.47 -11.91
N VAL A 59 1.94 -4.84 -10.64
CA VAL A 59 1.88 -3.89 -9.51
C VAL A 59 3.03 -2.88 -9.60
N ASN A 60 4.24 -3.31 -9.95
CA ASN A 60 5.39 -2.43 -10.21
C ASN A 60 5.09 -1.45 -11.33
N PHE A 61 4.53 -1.93 -12.44
CA PHE A 61 4.12 -1.09 -13.55
C PHE A 61 3.06 -0.08 -13.10
N GLY A 62 2.00 -0.50 -12.42
CA GLY A 62 0.96 0.41 -11.94
C GLY A 62 1.49 1.49 -10.99
N ILE A 63 2.30 1.11 -9.99
CA ILE A 63 2.80 2.06 -8.98
C ILE A 63 3.89 2.96 -9.56
N LEU A 64 4.92 2.38 -10.18
CA LEU A 64 6.10 3.13 -10.61
C LEU A 64 5.83 3.93 -11.89
N TYR A 65 4.99 3.43 -12.80
CA TYR A 65 4.73 4.07 -14.08
C TYR A 65 3.41 4.87 -14.12
N LEU A 66 2.38 4.51 -13.35
CA LEU A 66 1.09 5.21 -13.42
C LEU A 66 0.91 6.18 -12.25
N VAL A 67 1.17 5.74 -11.01
CA VAL A 67 0.92 6.56 -9.81
C VAL A 67 1.94 7.69 -9.67
N ASN A 68 3.24 7.41 -9.82
CA ASN A 68 4.30 8.42 -9.60
C ASN A 68 4.24 9.63 -10.54
N PRO A 69 4.18 9.46 -11.89
CA PRO A 69 4.09 10.62 -12.77
C PRO A 69 2.76 11.35 -12.62
N LEU A 70 1.66 10.64 -12.35
CA LEU A 70 0.36 11.27 -12.08
C LEU A 70 0.38 12.12 -10.80
N ALA A 71 1.01 11.62 -9.73
CA ALA A 71 1.20 12.36 -8.50
C ALA A 71 2.02 13.65 -8.74
N LEU A 72 3.11 13.56 -9.51
CA LEU A 72 3.91 14.73 -9.89
C LEU A 72 3.09 15.77 -10.67
N LEU A 73 2.25 15.32 -11.61
CA LEU A 73 1.38 16.20 -12.40
C LEU A 73 0.35 16.91 -11.51
N MET A 74 -0.24 16.21 -10.54
CA MET A 74 -1.18 16.82 -9.60
C MET A 74 -0.51 17.79 -8.62
N PHE A 75 0.71 17.49 -8.16
CA PHE A 75 1.47 18.39 -7.29
C PHE A 75 1.91 19.68 -8.02
N THR A 76 2.37 19.56 -9.27
CA THR A 76 2.72 20.73 -10.08
C THR A 76 1.49 21.58 -10.40
N TYR A 77 0.35 20.96 -10.70
CA TYR A 77 -0.92 21.67 -10.86
C TYR A 77 -1.36 22.41 -9.59
N ALA A 78 -1.25 21.78 -8.42
CA ALA A 78 -1.56 22.42 -7.14
C ALA A 78 -0.66 23.64 -6.87
N GLY A 79 0.65 23.51 -7.13
CA GLY A 79 1.62 24.60 -7.03
C GLY A 79 1.30 25.75 -7.99
N PHE A 80 0.88 25.44 -9.20
CA PHE A 80 0.49 26.43 -10.20
C PHE A 80 -0.75 27.24 -9.76
N VAL A 81 -1.81 26.56 -9.32
CA VAL A 81 -3.04 27.23 -8.82
C VAL A 81 -2.73 28.09 -7.60
N TYR A 82 -1.81 27.65 -6.75
CA TYR A 82 -1.40 28.39 -5.57
C TYR A 82 -0.67 29.68 -5.93
N VAL A 83 0.36 29.64 -6.81
CA VAL A 83 1.14 30.84 -7.19
C VAL A 83 0.32 31.82 -8.04
N THR A 84 -0.62 31.32 -8.86
CA THR A 84 -1.46 32.18 -9.73
C THR A 84 -2.71 32.74 -9.07
N SER A 85 -2.93 32.44 -7.79
CA SER A 85 -4.12 32.87 -7.06
C SER A 85 -4.25 34.40 -6.88
N GLY A 86 -3.18 35.18 -7.06
CA GLY A 86 -3.24 36.65 -7.09
C GLY A 86 -3.82 37.30 -5.82
N GLY A 87 -3.82 36.59 -4.69
CA GLY A 87 -4.45 37.04 -3.43
C GLY A 87 -5.93 36.66 -3.26
N SER A 88 -6.56 36.00 -4.24
CA SER A 88 -7.93 35.48 -4.07
C SER A 88 -7.94 34.29 -3.09
N GLU A 89 -8.67 34.44 -1.98
CA GLU A 89 -8.72 33.43 -0.92
C GLU A 89 -9.25 32.07 -1.43
N ASP A 90 -10.20 32.09 -2.36
CA ASP A 90 -10.79 30.88 -2.94
C ASP A 90 -9.77 30.02 -3.71
N ARG A 91 -8.86 30.65 -4.48
CA ARG A 91 -7.84 29.92 -5.24
C ARG A 91 -6.68 29.46 -4.36
N VAL A 92 -6.30 30.26 -3.36
CA VAL A 92 -5.33 29.84 -2.33
C VAL A 92 -5.85 28.60 -1.61
N ARG A 93 -7.12 28.60 -1.22
CA ARG A 93 -7.76 27.47 -0.52
C ARG A 93 -7.85 26.23 -1.40
N THR A 94 -8.18 26.41 -2.68
CA THR A 94 -8.24 25.30 -3.65
C THR A 94 -6.86 24.67 -3.86
N GLY A 95 -5.82 25.46 -4.08
CA GLY A 95 -4.44 24.95 -4.23
C GLY A 95 -3.98 24.15 -3.01
N LYS A 96 -4.22 24.68 -1.79
CA LYS A 96 -3.90 23.96 -0.54
C LYS A 96 -4.69 22.66 -0.37
N LYS A 97 -5.97 22.65 -0.75
CA LYS A 97 -6.83 21.47 -0.65
C LYS A 97 -6.33 20.34 -1.57
N ILE A 98 -6.00 20.67 -2.82
CA ILE A 98 -5.45 19.69 -3.77
C ILE A 98 -4.12 19.14 -3.24
N PHE A 99 -3.22 20.01 -2.78
CA PHE A 99 -1.94 19.60 -2.22
C PHE A 99 -2.09 18.60 -1.07
N TRP A 100 -2.94 18.90 -0.08
CA TRP A 100 -3.16 18.01 1.06
C TRP A 100 -3.83 16.69 0.69
N ASN A 101 -4.79 16.72 -0.24
CA ASN A 101 -5.45 15.50 -0.71
C ASN A 101 -4.46 14.56 -1.41
N VAL A 102 -3.62 15.08 -2.30
CA VAL A 102 -2.60 14.30 -3.02
C VAL A 102 -1.54 13.79 -2.03
N PHE A 103 -1.12 14.63 -1.08
CA PHE A 103 -0.16 14.27 -0.04
C PHE A 103 -0.67 13.11 0.82
N ILE A 104 -1.93 13.15 1.28
CA ILE A 104 -2.55 12.05 2.03
C ILE A 104 -2.60 10.77 1.19
N GLY A 105 -2.91 10.87 -0.10
CA GLY A 105 -3.00 9.72 -0.99
C GLY A 105 -1.64 9.05 -1.20
N VAL A 106 -0.62 9.85 -1.48
CA VAL A 106 0.77 9.37 -1.62
C VAL A 106 1.25 8.76 -0.30
N LEU A 107 0.98 9.41 0.84
CA LEU A 107 1.33 8.89 2.16
C LEU A 107 0.62 7.56 2.45
N ALA A 108 -0.63 7.38 2.05
CA ALA A 108 -1.35 6.12 2.24
C ALA A 108 -0.77 4.99 1.38
N ILE A 109 -0.41 5.26 0.13
CA ILE A 109 0.20 4.27 -0.78
C ILE A 109 1.54 3.81 -0.23
N TYR A 110 2.45 4.75 0.06
CA TYR A 110 3.77 4.42 0.61
C TYR A 110 3.72 3.93 2.05
N GLY A 111 2.73 4.37 2.84
CA GLY A 111 2.49 3.89 4.20
C GLY A 111 2.02 2.45 4.23
N SER A 112 1.05 2.07 3.38
CA SER A 112 0.64 0.68 3.18
C SER A 112 1.82 -0.20 2.80
N TYR A 113 2.65 0.32 1.92
CA TYR A 113 3.83 -0.38 1.45
C TYR A 113 4.85 -0.67 2.55
N PHE A 114 5.10 0.31 3.41
CA PHE A 114 5.94 0.14 4.60
C PHE A 114 5.37 -0.91 5.56
N ILE A 115 4.06 -0.90 5.79
CA ILE A 115 3.40 -1.86 6.68
C ILE A 115 3.53 -3.30 6.16
N VAL A 116 3.28 -3.52 4.86
CA VAL A 116 3.40 -4.85 4.24
C VAL A 116 4.85 -5.33 4.29
N ASP A 117 5.82 -4.47 3.98
CA ASP A 117 7.23 -4.81 4.00
C ASP A 117 7.73 -5.20 5.41
N VAL A 118 7.37 -4.41 6.42
CA VAL A 118 7.67 -4.70 7.83
C VAL A 118 7.04 -6.03 8.24
N THR A 119 5.80 -6.29 7.84
CA THR A 119 5.09 -7.54 8.18
C THR A 119 5.78 -8.75 7.56
N ILE A 120 6.09 -8.71 6.26
CA ILE A 120 6.73 -9.83 5.55
C ILE A 120 8.11 -10.14 6.14
N ARG A 121 8.90 -9.12 6.47
CA ARG A 121 10.26 -9.29 7.03
C ARG A 121 10.26 -9.78 8.47
N THR A 122 9.30 -9.33 9.28
CA THR A 122 9.15 -9.81 10.65
C THR A 122 8.79 -11.30 10.67
N LEU A 123 8.08 -11.78 9.65
CA LEU A 123 7.67 -13.17 9.51
C LEU A 123 8.70 -14.07 8.80
N SER A 124 9.51 -13.54 7.87
CA SER A 124 10.44 -14.32 7.06
C SER A 124 11.78 -14.68 7.74
N GLY A 125 11.97 -14.31 9.01
CA GLY A 125 13.07 -14.82 9.84
C GLY A 125 13.84 -13.76 10.62
N GLY A 126 13.57 -13.68 11.93
CA GLY A 126 14.58 -13.61 13.00
C GLY A 126 15.57 -12.43 13.08
N GLU A 127 15.39 -11.36 12.34
CA GLU A 127 16.33 -10.23 12.35
C GLU A 127 15.92 -9.16 13.39
N ASN A 128 16.90 -8.61 14.13
CA ASN A 128 16.69 -7.51 15.06
C ASN A 128 16.18 -6.26 14.31
N PHE A 129 15.37 -5.40 14.94
CA PHE A 129 14.79 -4.18 14.32
C PHE A 129 15.77 -3.34 13.48
N LEU A 130 17.03 -3.24 13.91
CA LEU A 130 18.10 -2.53 13.19
C LEU A 130 18.44 -3.13 11.81
N ASN A 131 18.32 -4.45 11.63
CA ASN A 131 18.56 -5.12 10.34
C ASN A 131 17.33 -5.06 9.42
N ILE A 132 16.13 -5.03 10.00
CA ILE A 132 14.89 -4.72 9.28
C ILE A 132 14.97 -3.28 8.74
N ALA A 133 15.39 -2.32 9.55
CA ALA A 133 15.55 -0.92 9.13
C ALA A 133 16.61 -0.71 8.03
N LYS A 134 17.69 -1.51 8.02
CA LYS A 134 18.75 -1.43 6.99
C LYS A 134 18.36 -2.06 5.66
N THR A 135 17.50 -3.08 5.70
CA THR A 135 17.02 -3.76 4.49
C THR A 135 15.67 -3.23 4.04
N ALA A 136 15.00 -2.41 4.87
CA ALA A 136 13.70 -1.79 4.62
C ALA A 136 13.67 -1.20 3.23
N GLY A 137 12.76 -1.71 2.44
CA GLY A 137 12.74 -1.41 1.02
C GLY A 137 11.55 -2.04 0.37
N PRO A 138 11.35 -1.76 -0.92
CA PRO A 138 10.17 -2.21 -1.61
C PRO A 138 10.01 -3.75 -1.59
N TRP A 139 8.90 -4.31 -1.06
CA TRP A 139 8.60 -5.75 -1.24
C TRP A 139 8.54 -6.14 -2.72
N ASN A 140 8.16 -5.18 -3.56
CA ASN A 140 8.15 -5.19 -5.02
C ASN A 140 9.53 -4.91 -5.67
N ALA A 141 10.63 -4.86 -4.90
CA ALA A 141 11.97 -4.63 -5.44
C ALA A 141 12.39 -5.81 -6.35
N PRO A 142 13.20 -5.57 -7.40
CA PRO A 142 13.59 -6.59 -8.39
C PRO A 142 14.43 -7.76 -7.85
N ASN A 143 14.70 -7.83 -6.54
CA ASN A 143 15.37 -8.96 -5.88
C ASN A 143 14.35 -10.01 -5.38
N ILE A 144 13.34 -10.29 -6.20
CA ILE A 144 12.27 -11.24 -5.89
C ILE A 144 12.80 -12.67 -5.69
N SER A 145 13.98 -12.98 -6.26
CA SER A 145 14.69 -14.25 -6.10
C SER A 145 15.02 -14.57 -4.64
N LYS A 146 15.22 -13.56 -3.78
CA LYS A 146 15.50 -13.72 -2.35
C LYS A 146 14.24 -14.07 -1.54
N TYR A 147 13.06 -13.63 -1.98
CA TYR A 147 11.77 -13.92 -1.33
C TYR A 147 11.16 -15.23 -1.84
N ILE A 148 11.39 -15.56 -3.12
CA ILE A 148 10.90 -16.76 -3.79
C ILE A 148 11.64 -18.03 -3.34
N SER A 149 12.94 -17.93 -3.06
CA SER A 149 13.77 -19.05 -2.59
C SER A 149 13.41 -19.57 -1.20
N GLY A 150 12.58 -18.84 -0.43
CA GLY A 150 12.27 -19.17 0.96
C GLY A 150 10.90 -19.80 1.24
N SER A 151 9.86 -19.63 0.40
CA SER A 151 8.53 -20.08 0.84
C SER A 151 7.47 -20.44 -0.20
N VAL A 152 7.61 -20.19 -1.51
CA VAL A 152 6.51 -20.50 -2.45
C VAL A 152 6.96 -21.05 -3.81
N CYS A 153 8.19 -20.82 -4.28
CA CYS A 153 8.54 -21.16 -5.66
C CYS A 153 10.02 -21.57 -5.81
N THR A 154 10.31 -22.86 -5.65
CA THR A 154 11.61 -23.41 -6.08
C THR A 154 11.57 -23.68 -7.59
N PRO A 155 12.60 -23.30 -8.36
CA PRO A 155 12.69 -23.62 -9.79
C PRO A 155 13.16 -25.06 -9.94
N GLU A 156 12.33 -26.03 -9.59
CA GLU A 156 12.61 -27.43 -9.88
C GLU A 156 11.31 -28.21 -10.05
N ALA A 157 11.07 -28.70 -11.27
CA ALA A 157 10.19 -29.83 -11.50
C ALA A 157 10.64 -30.56 -12.78
N PRO A 158 10.55 -31.91 -12.91
CA PRO A 158 10.02 -32.90 -11.95
C PRO A 158 10.96 -34.12 -11.70
N SER A 159 10.94 -34.72 -10.50
CA SER A 159 10.66 -36.17 -10.28
C SER A 159 11.09 -36.70 -8.90
N LYS A 160 10.14 -37.37 -8.24
CA LYS A 160 10.23 -38.30 -7.09
C LYS A 160 10.41 -37.72 -5.67
N GLY A 161 9.29 -37.63 -4.97
CA GLY A 161 9.15 -37.82 -3.51
C GLY A 161 7.72 -38.35 -3.23
N PRO A 162 7.52 -39.30 -2.30
CA PRO A 162 6.33 -40.14 -2.26
C PRO A 162 5.10 -39.32 -1.83
N GLY A 163 3.92 -39.71 -2.34
CA GLY A 163 2.69 -38.92 -2.25
C GLY A 163 2.44 -38.26 -0.89
N GLY A 164 2.46 -36.92 -0.89
CA GLY A 164 1.96 -36.09 0.19
C GLY A 164 0.55 -35.64 -0.15
N SER A 165 -0.41 -36.08 0.65
CA SER A 165 -1.82 -35.69 0.58
C SER A 165 -1.99 -34.17 0.69
N ILE A 166 -3.18 -33.69 0.31
CA ILE A 166 -3.70 -32.31 0.47
C ILE A 166 -3.52 -31.78 1.94
N GLU A 167 -3.14 -32.65 2.87
CA GLU A 167 -2.85 -32.44 4.28
C GLU A 167 -1.53 -31.68 4.57
N GLU A 168 -0.55 -31.70 3.67
CA GLU A 168 0.72 -30.96 3.86
C GLU A 168 0.61 -29.51 3.35
N SER A 169 -0.10 -29.31 2.24
CA SER A 169 -0.46 -27.99 1.72
C SER A 169 -1.39 -27.22 2.68
N THR A 170 -2.28 -27.90 3.41
CA THR A 170 -3.11 -27.24 4.44
C THR A 170 -2.28 -26.81 5.64
N LYS A 171 -1.28 -27.57 6.10
CA LYS A 171 -0.41 -27.15 7.23
C LYS A 171 0.42 -25.91 6.88
N GLN A 172 0.96 -25.84 5.66
CA GLN A 172 1.69 -24.66 5.20
C GLN A 172 0.76 -23.45 5.06
N ALA A 173 -0.45 -23.63 4.52
CA ALA A 173 -1.47 -22.57 4.44
C ALA A 173 -1.98 -22.12 5.82
N THR A 174 -2.21 -23.03 6.76
CA THR A 174 -2.68 -22.72 8.13
C THR A 174 -1.63 -21.97 8.94
N SER A 175 -0.34 -22.27 8.78
CA SER A 175 0.74 -21.52 9.45
C SER A 175 0.89 -20.08 8.94
N ALA A 176 0.71 -19.87 7.63
CA ALA A 176 0.68 -18.55 7.01
C ALA A 176 -0.56 -17.76 7.46
N ILE A 177 -1.74 -18.40 7.48
CA ILE A 177 -3.00 -17.78 7.95
C ILE A 177 -2.91 -17.38 9.42
N ASN A 178 -2.40 -18.24 10.29
CA ASN A 178 -2.25 -17.91 11.71
C ASN A 178 -1.28 -16.75 11.93
N SER A 179 -0.15 -16.70 11.21
CA SER A 179 0.81 -15.58 11.30
C SER A 179 0.23 -14.25 10.82
N ILE A 180 -0.58 -14.27 9.75
CA ILE A 180 -1.27 -13.10 9.23
C ILE A 180 -2.37 -12.64 10.21
N ALA A 181 -3.14 -13.58 10.77
CA ALA A 181 -4.20 -13.30 11.74
C ALA A 181 -3.65 -12.69 13.04
N TYR A 182 -2.52 -13.17 13.55
CA TYR A 182 -1.86 -12.59 14.73
C TYR A 182 -1.27 -11.20 14.45
N SER A 183 -0.70 -10.98 13.25
CA SER A 183 -0.11 -9.68 12.89
C SER A 183 -1.16 -8.60 12.65
N ILE A 184 -2.22 -8.92 11.88
CA ILE A 184 -3.37 -8.04 11.68
C ILE A 184 -4.09 -7.81 13.01
N GLY A 185 -4.22 -8.85 13.83
CA GLY A 185 -4.79 -8.77 15.17
C GLY A 185 -4.05 -7.76 16.05
N ASN A 186 -2.72 -7.82 16.12
CA ASN A 186 -1.92 -6.88 16.92
C ASN A 186 -1.99 -5.43 16.39
N ILE A 187 -1.93 -5.23 15.07
CA ILE A 187 -2.03 -3.87 14.48
C ILE A 187 -3.42 -3.28 14.71
N LEU A 188 -4.47 -4.07 14.49
CA LEU A 188 -5.85 -3.65 14.77
C LEU A 188 -6.08 -3.41 16.25
N MET A 189 -5.51 -4.24 17.14
CA MET A 189 -5.60 -3.99 18.59
C MET A 189 -4.92 -2.69 18.98
N GLY A 190 -3.71 -2.43 18.48
CA GLY A 190 -2.98 -1.18 18.75
C GLY A 190 -3.73 0.05 18.25
N LEU A 191 -4.29 -0.02 17.03
CA LEU A 191 -5.08 1.06 16.45
C LEU A 191 -6.42 1.24 17.18
N ALA A 192 -7.06 0.14 17.61
CA ALA A 192 -8.28 0.17 18.40
C ALA A 192 -8.06 0.84 19.76
N VAL A 193 -6.95 0.54 20.46
CA VAL A 193 -6.59 1.18 21.73
C VAL A 193 -6.40 2.69 21.54
N LEU A 194 -5.73 3.11 20.46
CA LEU A 194 -5.58 4.54 20.13
C LEU A 194 -6.91 5.22 19.83
N MET A 195 -7.82 4.55 19.11
CA MET A 195 -9.16 5.06 18.82
C MET A 195 -10.01 5.22 20.08
N VAL A 196 -9.91 4.26 21.01
CA VAL A 196 -10.59 4.34 22.31
C VAL A 196 -10.01 5.48 23.16
N MET A 197 -8.69 5.63 23.20
CA MET A 197 -8.03 6.76 23.88
C MET A 197 -8.41 8.12 23.29
N TYR A 198 -8.46 8.22 21.96
CA TYR A 198 -8.86 9.45 21.27
C TYR A 198 -10.34 9.79 21.50
N SER A 199 -11.21 8.78 21.53
CA SER A 199 -12.61 8.97 21.91
C SER A 199 -12.76 9.50 23.34
N ALA A 200 -12.02 8.91 24.30
CA ALA A 200 -12.04 9.36 25.68
C ALA A 200 -11.59 10.83 25.83
N TYR A 201 -10.52 11.23 25.13
CA TYR A 201 -10.10 12.63 25.07
C TYR A 201 -11.22 13.54 24.54
N LEU A 202 -11.88 13.14 23.46
CA LEU A 202 -12.95 13.93 22.85
C LEU A 202 -14.19 14.08 23.75
N PHE A 203 -14.49 13.09 24.58
CA PHE A 203 -15.52 13.21 25.62
C PHE A 203 -15.14 14.21 26.72
N LEU A 204 -13.87 14.20 27.14
CA LEU A 204 -13.36 15.08 28.21
C LEU A 204 -13.23 16.54 27.75
N THR A 205 -12.86 16.78 26.49
CA THR A 205 -12.72 18.14 25.93
C THR A 205 -13.99 18.66 25.24
N GLY A 206 -15.02 17.82 25.10
CA GLY A 206 -16.21 18.08 24.29
C GLY A 206 -17.13 19.18 24.82
N GLY A 207 -17.02 19.56 26.10
CA GLY A 207 -17.54 20.82 26.66
C GLY A 207 -18.93 21.28 26.20
N GLY A 208 -19.91 20.37 26.10
CA GLY A 208 -21.29 20.69 25.69
C GLY A 208 -21.56 20.81 24.19
N ASN A 209 -20.57 20.59 23.32
CA ASN A 209 -20.76 20.57 21.87
C ASN A 209 -21.29 19.20 21.39
N GLU A 210 -22.57 19.13 21.02
CA GLU A 210 -23.23 17.89 20.54
C GLU A 210 -22.47 17.20 19.39
N LYS A 211 -21.77 17.96 18.53
CA LYS A 211 -21.01 17.39 17.41
C LYS A 211 -19.79 16.59 17.88
N GLN A 212 -19.12 17.05 18.94
CA GLN A 212 -17.97 16.33 19.48
C GLN A 212 -18.40 15.07 20.24
N VAL A 213 -19.49 15.15 21.00
CA VAL A 213 -20.08 14.00 21.69
C VAL A 213 -20.55 12.94 20.69
N THR A 214 -21.21 13.36 19.61
CA THR A 214 -21.66 12.44 18.55
C THR A 214 -20.49 11.77 17.84
N SER A 215 -19.43 12.54 17.52
CA SER A 215 -18.22 11.99 16.90
C SER A 215 -17.51 10.99 17.82
N ALA A 216 -17.42 11.29 19.12
CA ALA A 216 -16.81 10.40 20.11
C ALA A 216 -17.56 9.07 20.25
N ARG A 217 -18.90 9.12 20.22
CA ARG A 217 -19.77 7.92 20.21
C ARG A 217 -19.55 7.06 18.98
N THR A 218 -19.48 7.68 17.80
CA THR A 218 -19.25 6.96 16.54
C THR A 218 -17.89 6.26 16.53
N ILE A 219 -16.83 6.94 16.97
CA ILE A 219 -15.48 6.36 17.08
C ILE A 219 -15.47 5.18 18.07
N LEU A 220 -16.18 5.31 19.21
CA LEU A 220 -16.32 4.21 20.17
C LEU A 220 -17.05 3.00 19.59
N ILE A 221 -18.16 3.22 18.87
CA ILE A 221 -18.92 2.14 18.22
C ILE A 221 -18.04 1.43 17.20
N PHE A 222 -17.31 2.17 16.35
CA PHE A 222 -16.39 1.55 15.39
C PHE A 222 -15.27 0.76 16.06
N GLY A 223 -14.73 1.24 17.19
CA GLY A 223 -13.76 0.48 17.98
C GLY A 223 -14.34 -0.82 18.55
N LEU A 224 -15.54 -0.77 19.11
CA LEU A 224 -16.26 -1.95 19.63
C LEU A 224 -16.56 -2.96 18.52
N VAL A 225 -17.02 -2.50 17.35
CA VAL A 225 -17.28 -3.34 16.19
C VAL A 225 -15.99 -4.01 15.71
N GLY A 226 -14.87 -3.29 15.66
CA GLY A 226 -13.58 -3.85 15.27
C GLY A 226 -13.10 -4.97 16.22
N ILE A 227 -13.27 -4.78 17.53
CA ILE A 227 -12.94 -5.80 18.54
C ILE A 227 -13.86 -7.03 18.40
N ALA A 228 -15.16 -6.81 18.19
CA ALA A 228 -16.13 -7.89 17.98
C ALA A 228 -15.80 -8.71 16.72
N VAL A 229 -15.48 -8.05 15.61
CA VAL A 229 -15.08 -8.72 14.36
C VAL A 229 -13.78 -9.50 14.54
N ALA A 230 -12.80 -8.96 15.26
CA ALA A 230 -11.56 -9.65 15.56
C ALA A 230 -11.81 -10.93 16.38
N LEU A 231 -12.64 -10.86 17.42
CA LEU A 231 -13.03 -12.03 18.22
C LEU A 231 -13.75 -13.09 17.39
N LEU A 232 -14.67 -12.66 16.50
CA LEU A 232 -15.38 -13.56 15.61
C LEU A 232 -14.45 -14.21 14.57
N ALA A 233 -13.46 -13.48 14.07
CA ALA A 233 -12.47 -14.01 13.14
C ALA A 233 -11.62 -15.13 13.77
N TYR A 234 -11.36 -15.08 15.09
CA TYR A 234 -10.70 -16.17 15.82
C TYR A 234 -11.65 -17.36 16.10
N ALA A 235 -12.94 -17.09 16.32
CA ALA A 235 -13.92 -18.14 16.61
C ALA A 235 -14.32 -18.96 15.38
N LEU A 236 -14.43 -18.35 14.20
CA LEU A 236 -14.90 -19.02 12.99
C LEU A 236 -14.07 -20.25 12.55
N PRO A 237 -12.72 -20.20 12.50
CA PRO A 237 -11.92 -21.37 12.15
C PRO A 237 -12.13 -22.54 13.11
N THR A 238 -12.24 -22.26 14.41
CA THR A 238 -12.45 -23.31 15.44
C THR A 238 -13.82 -23.98 15.32
N LEU A 239 -14.84 -23.24 14.89
CA LEU A 239 -16.17 -23.78 14.63
C LEU A 239 -16.20 -24.66 13.37
N VAL A 240 -15.50 -24.23 12.32
CA VAL A 240 -15.39 -25.01 11.08
C VAL A 240 -14.66 -26.33 11.32
N THR A 241 -13.57 -26.33 12.09
CA THR A 241 -12.86 -27.57 12.45
C THR A 241 -13.67 -28.47 13.39
N ALA A 242 -14.44 -27.88 14.31
CA ALA A 242 -15.29 -28.65 15.22
C ALA A 242 -16.48 -29.33 14.52
N ILE A 243 -17.05 -28.69 13.49
CA ILE A 243 -18.17 -29.23 12.70
C ILE A 243 -17.70 -30.23 11.64
N LEU A 244 -16.52 -30.01 11.03
CA LEU A 244 -15.97 -30.91 10.01
C LEU A 244 -15.31 -32.18 10.56
N GLY A 245 -15.20 -32.33 11.88
CA GLY A 245 -14.93 -33.62 12.53
C GLY A 245 -13.69 -34.35 12.02
N ARG A 246 -12.56 -33.66 11.93
CA ARG A 246 -11.25 -34.28 11.68
C ARG A 246 -10.17 -33.69 12.57
#